data_AF-G9XHH3-F1
#
_entry.id   AF-G9XHH3-F1
#
_cell.length_a   1.000
_cell.length_b   1.000
_cell.length_c   1.000
_cell.angle_alpha   90.00
_cell.angle_beta   90.00
_cell.angle_gamma   90.00
#
_symmetry.space_group_name_H-M   'P 1'
#
loop_
_entity.id
_entity.type
_entity.pdbx_description
1 polymer ?
#
loop_
_entity_poly.entity_id
_entity_poly.type
_entity_poly.pdbx_seq_one_letter_code
_entity_poly.pdbx_strand_id
1 'polypeptide(L)' 'MAGVWRQHEVWDGTYTFSDLLDAHEWLMVKAENERRIFEAGRNEHA' A
#
# COMPACT_ATOMS: atom_id res chain seq x y z
N MET A 1 2.68 -7.44 -2.49
CA MET A 1 2.37 -7.80 -1.09
C MET A 1 3.53 -8.50 -0.36
N ALA A 2 4.36 -9.30 -1.03
CA ALA A 2 5.43 -10.13 -0.45
C ALA A 2 6.61 -9.41 0.26
N GLY A 3 6.47 -8.13 0.61
CA GLY A 3 7.48 -7.37 1.38
C GLY A 3 6.91 -6.38 2.39
N VAL A 4 5.59 -6.17 2.41
CA VAL A 4 4.89 -5.29 3.37
C VAL A 4 4.15 -6.13 4.42
N TRP A 5 3.76 -7.35 4.05
CA TRP A 5 2.94 -8.21 4.89
C TRP A 5 3.52 -9.62 4.93
N ARG A 6 3.85 -10.12 6.13
CA ARG A 6 4.23 -11.53 6.33
C ARG A 6 3.05 -12.26 6.95
N GLN A 7 2.46 -13.19 6.19
CA GLN A 7 1.25 -13.93 6.59
C GLN A 7 1.40 -14.70 7.92
N HIS A 8 2.62 -15.02 8.34
CA HIS A 8 2.93 -15.67 9.63
C HIS A 8 2.60 -14.78 10.85
N GLU A 9 2.70 -13.46 10.72
CA GLU A 9 2.58 -12.50 11.84
C GLU A 9 1.10 -12.16 12.17
N VAL A 10 0.14 -12.69 11.41
CA VAL A 10 -1.32 -12.50 11.65
C VAL A 10 -1.83 -13.34 12.82
N TRP A 11 -1.13 -14.45 13.12
CA TRP A 11 -1.56 -15.45 14.09
C TRP A 11 -0.66 -15.55 15.32
N ASP A 12 0.49 -14.87 15.32
CA ASP A 12 1.44 -14.84 16.46
C ASP A 12 1.16 -13.69 17.43
N GLY A 13 0.15 -12.86 17.16
CA GLY A 13 -0.23 -11.70 17.96
C GLY A 13 0.45 -10.39 17.55
N THR A 14 1.26 -10.38 16.49
CA THR A 14 1.95 -9.16 16.00
C THR A 14 1.01 -8.27 15.18
N TYR A 15 0.07 -8.85 14.42
CA TYR A 15 -0.95 -8.11 13.69
C TYR A 15 -2.33 -8.74 13.86
N THR A 16 -3.34 -7.88 13.93
CA THR A 16 -4.76 -8.23 13.99
C THR A 16 -5.38 -8.14 12.59
N PHE A 17 -6.63 -8.60 12.47
CA PHE A 17 -7.38 -8.44 11.22
C PHE A 17 -7.59 -6.96 10.84
N SER A 18 -7.69 -6.05 11.81
CA SER A 18 -7.76 -4.61 11.52
C SER A 18 -6.47 -4.08 10.89
N ASP A 19 -5.30 -4.54 11.35
CA ASP A 19 -4.02 -4.11 10.77
C ASP A 19 -3.90 -4.53 9.29
N LEU A 20 -4.51 -5.66 8.90
CA LEU A 20 -4.58 -6.09 7.51
C LEU A 20 -5.45 -5.15 6.67
N LEU A 21 -6.59 -4.71 7.21
CA LEU A 21 -7.48 -3.78 6.53
C LEU A 21 -6.81 -2.42 6.34
N ASP A 22 -6.15 -1.90 7.38
CA ASP A 22 -5.41 -0.64 7.32
C ASP A 22 -4.26 -0.71 6.29
N ALA A 23 -3.54 -1.83 6.25
CA ALA A 23 -2.51 -2.06 5.24
C ALA A 23 -3.08 -2.06 3.81
N HIS A 24 -4.28 -2.60 3.62
CA HIS A 24 -4.94 -2.61 2.31
C HIS A 24 -5.34 -1.21 1.88
N GLU A 25 -5.94 -0.42 2.77
CA GLU A 25 -6.28 0.98 2.50
C GLU A 25 -5.04 1.81 2.15
N TRP A 26 -3.97 1.65 2.92
CA TRP A 26 -2.71 2.34 2.67
C TRP A 26 -2.12 1.99 1.29
N LEU A 27 -2.17 0.70 0.90
CA LEU A 27 -1.70 0.27 -0.42
C LEU A 27 -2.53 0.89 -1.56
N MET A 28 -3.85 1.02 -1.39
CA MET A 28 -4.71 1.68 -2.37
C MET A 28 -4.34 3.16 -2.55
N VAL A 29 -4.13 3.88 -1.45
CA VAL A 29 -3.73 5.29 -1.47
C VAL A 29 -2.35 5.45 -2.11
N LYS A 30 -1.40 4.56 -1.78
CA LYS A 30 -0.05 4.56 -2.38
C LYS A 30 -0.11 4.40 -3.89
N ALA A 31 -0.87 3.45 -4.39
CA ALA A 31 -1.02 3.20 -5.82
C ALA A 31 -1.63 4.41 -6.56
N GLU A 32 -2.65 5.05 -5.97
CA GLU A 32 -3.26 6.25 -6.55
C GLU A 32 -2.29 7.44 -6.56
N ASN A 33 -1.49 7.62 -5.51
CA ASN A 33 -0.46 8.66 -5.48
C ASN A 33 0.64 8.41 -6.52
N GLU A 34 1.09 7.17 -6.68
CA GLU A 34 2.06 6.79 -7.73
C GLU A 34 1.51 7.11 -9.13
N ARG A 35 0.23 6.82 -9.39
CA ARG A 35 -0.44 7.18 -10.65
C ARG A 35 -0.45 8.69 -10.88
N ARG A 36 -0.79 9.48 -9.86
CA ARG A 36 -0.81 10.94 -9.93
C ARG A 36 0.56 11.53 -10.17
N ILE A 37 1.61 11.01 -9.52
CA ILE A 37 3.00 11.43 -9.73
C ILE A 37 3.41 11.18 -11.18
N PHE A 38 3.09 10.00 -11.71
CA PHE A 38 3.38 9.65 -13.10
C PHE A 38 2.64 10.55 -14.10
N GLU A 39 1.38 10.91 -13.82
CA GLU A 39 0.61 11.86 -14.63
C GLU A 39 1.17 13.28 -14.57
N ALA A 40 1.53 13.76 -13.37
CA ALA A 40 2.14 15.07 -13.21
C ALA A 40 3.46 15.18 -13.99
N GLY A 41 4.35 14.20 -13.86
CA GLY A 41 5.61 14.19 -14.61
C GLY A 41 5.43 14.12 -16.13
N ARG A 42 4.38 13.46 -16.64
CA ARG A 42 4.05 13.49 -18.07
C ARG A 42 3.59 14.87 -18.53
N ASN A 43 2.78 15.56 -17.72
CA ASN A 43 2.29 16.90 -18.06
C ASN A 43 3.39 17.98 -17.96
N GLU A 44 4.39 17.80 -17.09
CA GLU A 44 5.53 18.71 -16.97
C GLU A 44 6.53 18.60 -18.16
N HIS A 45 6.47 17.50 -18.92
CA HIS A 45 7.34 17.25 -20.07
C HIS A 45 6.65 17.39 -21.44
N ALA A 46 5.38 17.81 -21.48
CA ALA A 46 4.60 18.06 -22.69
C ALA A 46 4.53 19.56 -23.02
#